data_AF-N9RQT9-F1
#
_entry.id   AF-N9RQT9-F1
#
_cell.length_a   1.000
_cell.length_b   1.000
_cell.length_c   1.000
_cell.angle_alpha   90.00
_cell.angle_beta   90.00
_cell.angle_gamma   90.00
#
_symmetry.space_group_name_H-M   'P 1'
#
loop_
_entity.id
_entity.type
_entity.pdbx_description
1 polymer ?
#
loop_
_entity_poly.entity_id
_entity_poly.type
_entity_poly.pdbx_seq_one_letter_code
_entity_poly.pdbx_strand_id
1 'polypeptide(L)'
;MIKKSLEDKIKDIAFWTIVFFILYTILGFLLETKWLSEIISLPKINEILKDSLTITATFLAPVAAFVLFSDWREQHNKQVRNEFGLKVFSQFEKFSKEIDHAGFIFTELDCLMPDEHRDKLDPNRMPLGLDHPIFEKNHNLILSYLKQIHVIQEEFNTLVDKFRYFGVVTNQLRQMEGWLKNILEEFGNIYDELNDTYSEYLQFLEIMDEKNNLYIKLRSQIERKLTLNILQQLQEG
;
A
#
# COMPACT_ATOMS: atom_id res chain seq x y z
N MET A 1 7.85 -12.09 23.88
CA MET A 1 6.60 -12.63 24.46
C MET A 1 5.79 -13.25 23.33
N ILE A 2 5.48 -14.54 23.38
CA ILE A 2 4.66 -15.21 22.36
C ILE A 2 3.24 -14.65 22.45
N LYS A 3 2.71 -14.18 21.33
CA LYS A 3 1.39 -13.57 21.25
C LYS A 3 0.32 -14.66 21.38
N LYS A 4 -0.47 -14.64 22.46
CA LYS A 4 -1.56 -15.61 22.68
C LYS A 4 -2.61 -15.49 21.58
N SER A 5 -3.08 -16.63 21.06
CA SER A 5 -4.16 -16.66 20.08
C SER A 5 -5.48 -16.21 20.70
N LEU A 6 -6.47 -15.83 19.87
CA LEU A 6 -7.81 -15.53 20.35
C LEU A 6 -8.40 -16.71 21.14
N GLU A 7 -8.14 -17.94 20.69
CA GLU A 7 -8.58 -19.16 21.37
C GLU A 7 -8.00 -19.26 22.78
N ASP A 8 -6.71 -18.97 22.96
CA ASP A 8 -6.06 -19.00 24.28
C ASP A 8 -6.64 -17.92 25.21
N LYS A 9 -6.88 -16.72 24.68
CA LYS A 9 -7.50 -15.62 25.45
C LYS A 9 -8.91 -15.97 25.91
N ILE A 10 -9.71 -16.61 25.03
CA ILE A 10 -11.07 -17.05 25.35
C ILE A 10 -11.02 -18.18 26.40
N LYS A 11 -10.11 -19.15 26.26
CA LYS A 11 -9.93 -20.23 27.25
C LYS A 11 -9.54 -19.70 28.62
N ASP A 12 -8.61 -18.74 28.67
CA ASP A 12 -8.21 -18.08 29.91
C ASP A 12 -9.40 -17.37 30.57
N ILE A 13 -10.17 -16.59 29.80
CA ILE A 13 -11.37 -15.91 30.30
C ILE A 13 -12.39 -16.91 30.83
N ALA A 14 -12.67 -17.99 30.09
CA ALA A 14 -13.62 -19.02 30.49
C ALA A 14 -13.19 -19.69 31.81
N PHE A 15 -11.90 -20.03 31.95
CA PHE A 15 -11.37 -20.60 33.19
C PHE A 15 -11.55 -19.64 34.38
N TRP A 16 -11.13 -18.38 34.25
CA TRP A 16 -11.27 -17.39 35.32
C TRP A 16 -12.72 -17.08 35.67
N THR A 17 -13.62 -17.13 34.68
CA THR A 17 -15.07 -16.96 34.88
C THR A 17 -15.62 -18.07 35.75
N ILE A 18 -15.26 -19.33 35.49
CA ILE A 18 -15.70 -20.49 36.28
C ILE A 18 -15.17 -20.37 37.71
N VAL A 19 -13.90 -20.01 37.88
CA VAL A 19 -13.29 -19.80 39.21
C VAL A 19 -14.00 -18.69 39.96
N PHE A 20 -14.24 -17.54 39.32
CA PHE A 20 -14.96 -16.41 39.94
C PHE A 20 -16.39 -16.80 40.35
N PHE A 21 -17.12 -17.48 39.46
CA PHE A 21 -18.48 -17.95 39.75
C PHE A 21 -18.52 -18.87 40.96
N ILE A 22 -17.60 -19.86 41.04
CA ILE A 22 -17.52 -20.79 42.16
C ILE A 22 -17.20 -20.04 43.46
N LEU A 23 -16.17 -19.18 43.46
CA LEU A 23 -15.77 -18.42 44.64
C LEU A 23 -16.88 -17.48 45.13
N TYR A 24 -17.54 -16.78 44.21
CA TYR A 24 -18.64 -15.87 44.55
C TYR A 24 -19.84 -16.63 45.11
N THR A 25 -20.19 -17.79 44.53
CA THR A 25 -21.27 -18.65 45.03
C THR A 25 -20.95 -19.19 46.44
N ILE A 26 -19.70 -19.61 46.69
CA ILE A 26 -19.25 -20.04 48.03
C ILE A 26 -19.37 -18.88 49.02
N LEU A 27 -18.94 -17.69 48.64
CA LEU A 27 -19.03 -16.51 49.51
C LEU A 27 -20.48 -16.16 49.83
N GLY A 28 -21.37 -16.14 48.83
CA GLY A 28 -22.80 -15.91 49.01
C GLY A 28 -23.44 -16.94 49.93
N PHE A 29 -23.09 -18.22 49.78
CA PHE A 29 -23.55 -19.30 50.65
C PHE A 29 -23.06 -19.15 52.10
N LEU A 30 -21.78 -18.81 52.29
CA LEU A 30 -21.20 -18.60 53.63
C LEU A 30 -21.83 -17.41 54.33
N LEU A 31 -22.08 -16.31 53.61
CA LEU A 31 -22.73 -15.13 54.17
C LEU A 31 -24.17 -15.42 54.58
N GLU A 32 -24.94 -16.10 53.73
CA GLU A 32 -26.35 -16.40 54.00
C GLU A 32 -26.54 -17.41 55.14
N THR A 33 -25.58 -18.34 55.33
CA THR A 33 -25.60 -19.32 56.44
C THR A 33 -24.97 -18.79 57.74
N LYS A 34 -24.58 -17.50 57.79
CA LYS A 34 -23.79 -16.91 58.89
C LYS A 34 -22.59 -17.79 59.24
N TRP A 35 -21.78 -18.12 58.23
CA TRP A 35 -20.64 -19.02 58.34
C TRP A 35 -21.02 -20.43 58.80
N LEU A 36 -21.99 -21.05 58.11
CA LEU A 36 -22.43 -22.45 58.33
C LEU A 36 -23.16 -22.72 59.65
N SER A 37 -23.58 -21.68 60.37
CA SER A 37 -24.32 -21.81 61.63
C SER A 37 -25.82 -22.11 61.44
N GLU A 38 -26.37 -21.84 60.25
CA GLU A 38 -27.80 -21.99 59.95
C GLU A 38 -28.05 -22.84 58.70
N ILE A 39 -29.17 -23.57 58.70
CA ILE A 39 -29.63 -24.37 57.55
C ILE A 39 -30.37 -23.44 56.59
N ILE A 40 -29.93 -23.43 55.33
CA ILE A 40 -30.51 -22.61 54.27
C ILE A 40 -31.68 -23.32 53.58
N SER A 41 -32.69 -22.57 53.14
CA SER A 41 -33.82 -23.10 52.38
C SER A 41 -33.52 -23.15 50.87
N LEU A 42 -34.14 -24.10 50.17
CA LEU A 42 -34.02 -24.27 48.71
C LEU A 42 -34.27 -22.99 47.90
N PRO A 43 -35.29 -22.16 48.20
CA PRO A 43 -35.52 -20.89 47.49
C PRO A 43 -34.33 -19.93 47.60
N LYS A 44 -33.69 -19.86 48.77
CA LYS A 44 -32.54 -18.99 49.05
C LYS A 44 -31.29 -19.44 48.29
N ILE A 45 -31.07 -20.75 48.16
CA ILE A 45 -29.98 -21.30 47.33
C ILE A 45 -30.17 -20.88 45.86
N ASN A 46 -31.41 -20.93 45.36
CA ASN A 46 -31.72 -20.51 43.99
C ASN A 46 -31.48 -19.01 43.77
N GLU A 47 -31.79 -18.16 44.76
CA GLU A 47 -31.45 -16.73 44.75
C GLU A 47 -29.93 -16.52 44.63
N ILE A 48 -29.13 -17.19 45.47
CA ILE A 48 -27.66 -17.08 45.44
C ILE A 48 -27.09 -17.49 44.08
N LEU A 49 -27.56 -18.61 43.51
CA LEU A 49 -27.11 -19.06 42.20
C LEU A 49 -27.47 -18.05 41.10
N LYS A 50 -28.70 -17.51 41.13
CA LYS A 50 -29.16 -16.51 40.16
C LYS A 50 -28.34 -15.22 40.25
N ASP A 51 -28.05 -14.75 41.46
CA ASP A 51 -27.25 -13.55 41.68
C ASP A 51 -25.79 -13.77 41.25
N SER A 52 -25.24 -14.94 41.56
CA SER A 52 -23.89 -15.34 41.13
C SER A 52 -23.76 -15.39 39.62
N LEU A 53 -24.75 -15.96 38.92
CA LEU A 53 -24.80 -15.98 37.46
C LEU A 53 -24.95 -14.58 36.88
N THR A 54 -25.82 -13.75 37.48
CA THR A 54 -26.08 -12.38 37.02
C THR A 54 -24.82 -11.54 37.12
N ILE A 55 -24.16 -11.53 38.29
CA ILE A 55 -22.93 -10.77 38.52
C ILE A 55 -21.82 -11.29 37.61
N THR A 56 -21.66 -12.61 37.52
CA THR A 56 -20.68 -13.21 36.60
C THR A 56 -20.92 -12.75 35.16
N ALA A 57 -22.17 -12.76 34.68
CA ALA A 57 -22.52 -12.29 33.35
C ALA A 57 -22.26 -10.78 33.17
N THR A 58 -22.60 -9.95 34.17
CA THR A 58 -22.38 -8.51 34.14
C THR A 58 -20.89 -8.15 34.03
N PHE A 59 -20.00 -8.92 34.66
CA PHE A 59 -18.55 -8.72 34.55
C PHE A 59 -17.95 -9.37 33.30
N LEU A 60 -18.45 -10.54 32.91
CA LEU A 60 -17.93 -11.30 31.78
C LEU A 60 -18.21 -10.61 30.44
N ALA A 61 -19.43 -10.09 30.25
CA ALA A 61 -19.83 -9.52 28.96
C ALA A 61 -18.91 -8.35 28.51
N PRO A 62 -18.58 -7.35 29.35
CA PRO A 62 -17.61 -6.32 29.00
C PRO A 62 -16.20 -6.86 28.71
N VAL A 63 -15.73 -7.85 29.48
CA VAL A 63 -14.39 -8.44 29.29
C VAL A 63 -14.31 -9.20 27.96
N ALA A 64 -15.31 -10.02 27.66
CA ALA A 64 -15.40 -10.75 26.40
C ALA A 64 -15.51 -9.78 25.21
N ALA A 65 -16.34 -8.74 25.33
CA ALA A 65 -16.47 -7.70 24.30
C ALA A 65 -15.14 -6.97 24.06
N PHE A 66 -14.40 -6.64 25.12
CA PHE A 66 -13.09 -5.99 25.01
C PHE A 66 -12.06 -6.87 24.29
N VAL A 67 -12.00 -8.16 24.60
CA VAL A 67 -11.07 -9.10 23.94
C VAL A 67 -11.42 -9.30 22.47
N LEU A 68 -12.71 -9.53 22.16
CA LEU A 68 -13.18 -9.65 20.79
C LEU A 68 -12.93 -8.37 19.98
N PHE A 69 -13.22 -7.21 20.56
CA PHE A 69 -13.00 -5.92 19.90
C PHE A 69 -11.51 -5.65 19.67
N SER A 70 -10.65 -5.98 20.64
CA SER A 70 -9.20 -5.80 20.50
C SER A 70 -8.62 -6.69 19.40
N ASP A 71 -9.07 -7.94 19.31
CA ASP A 71 -8.63 -8.88 18.28
C ASP A 71 -9.17 -8.47 16.90
N TRP A 72 -10.47 -8.16 16.81
CA TRP A 72 -11.09 -7.64 15.59
C TRP A 72 -10.39 -6.38 15.09
N ARG A 73 -10.10 -5.42 15.97
CA ARG A 73 -9.40 -4.18 15.61
C ARG A 73 -8.02 -4.47 15.02
N GLU A 74 -7.30 -5.43 15.59
CA GLU A 74 -5.99 -5.82 15.07
C GLU A 74 -6.11 -6.44 13.67
N GLN A 75 -7.02 -7.41 13.49
CA GLN A 75 -7.26 -8.06 12.20
C GLN A 75 -7.72 -7.04 11.15
N HIS A 76 -8.66 -6.17 11.51
CA HIS A 76 -9.17 -5.12 10.64
C HIS A 76 -8.06 -4.16 10.21
N ASN A 77 -7.21 -3.72 11.14
CA ASN A 77 -6.07 -2.85 10.81
C ASN A 77 -5.08 -3.53 9.86
N LYS A 78 -4.79 -4.82 10.07
CA LYS A 78 -3.95 -5.62 9.15
C LYS A 78 -4.59 -5.71 7.76
N GLN A 79 -5.87 -6.05 7.70
CA GLN A 79 -6.61 -6.16 6.43
C GLN A 79 -6.64 -4.84 5.66
N VAL A 80 -6.96 -3.74 6.34
CA VAL A 80 -6.96 -2.40 5.74
C VAL A 80 -5.57 -2.05 5.21
N ARG A 81 -4.51 -2.26 6.01
CA ARG A 81 -3.13 -2.04 5.54
C ARG A 81 -2.81 -2.84 4.28
N ASN A 82 -3.19 -4.11 4.25
CA ASN A 82 -2.93 -4.98 3.10
C ASN A 82 -3.68 -4.52 1.86
N GLU A 83 -4.95 -4.14 2.00
CA GLU A 83 -5.76 -3.62 0.90
C GLU A 83 -5.16 -2.34 0.30
N PHE A 84 -4.73 -1.40 1.14
CA PHE A 84 -4.07 -0.18 0.66
C PHE A 84 -2.70 -0.47 0.04
N GLY A 85 -1.92 -1.39 0.61
CA GLY A 85 -0.65 -1.83 0.04
C GLY A 85 -0.82 -2.42 -1.37
N LEU A 86 -1.83 -3.27 -1.56
CA LEU A 86 -2.18 -3.83 -2.87
C LEU A 86 -2.65 -2.77 -3.85
N LYS A 87 -3.42 -1.77 -3.41
CA LYS A 87 -3.84 -0.63 -4.25
C LYS A 87 -2.65 0.18 -4.75
N VAL A 88 -1.65 0.42 -3.89
CA VAL A 88 -0.41 1.09 -4.28
C VAL A 88 0.35 0.24 -5.30
N PHE A 89 0.52 -1.05 -5.02
CA PHE A 89 1.24 -1.98 -5.90
C PHE A 89 0.59 -2.07 -7.29
N SER A 90 -0.72 -2.27 -7.35
CA SER A 90 -1.46 -2.31 -8.62
C SER A 90 -1.36 -1.00 -9.41
N GLN A 91 -1.35 0.15 -8.72
CA GLN A 91 -1.15 1.44 -9.38
C GLN A 91 0.28 1.60 -9.90
N PHE A 92 1.27 1.09 -9.17
CA PHE A 92 2.66 1.06 -9.64
C PHE A 92 2.83 0.17 -10.87
N GLU A 93 2.18 -0.99 -10.93
CA GLU A 93 2.22 -1.87 -12.11
C GLU A 93 1.66 -1.15 -13.35
N LYS A 94 0.58 -0.38 -13.21
CA LYS A 94 0.05 0.46 -14.31
C LYS A 94 1.07 1.49 -14.75
N PHE A 95 1.60 2.29 -13.83
CA PHE A 95 2.64 3.27 -14.13
C PHE A 95 3.86 2.63 -14.84
N SER A 96 4.33 1.47 -14.37
CA SER A 96 5.41 0.73 -15.00
C SER A 96 5.06 0.32 -16.43
N LYS A 97 3.86 -0.23 -16.64
CA LYS A 97 3.39 -0.68 -17.95
C LYS A 97 3.32 0.46 -18.95
N GLU A 98 2.89 1.65 -18.51
CA GLU A 98 2.81 2.82 -19.37
C GLU A 98 4.21 3.34 -19.77
N ILE A 99 5.22 3.18 -18.91
CA ILE A 99 6.64 3.42 -19.27
C ILE A 99 7.11 2.42 -20.32
N ASP A 100 6.82 1.13 -20.13
CA ASP A 100 7.20 0.10 -21.11
C ASP A 100 6.55 0.36 -22.47
N HIS A 101 5.29 0.80 -22.47
CA HIS A 101 4.57 1.18 -23.69
C HIS A 101 5.23 2.36 -24.40
N ALA A 102 5.67 3.40 -23.67
CA ALA A 102 6.45 4.48 -24.26
C ALA A 102 7.76 3.98 -24.88
N GLY A 103 8.45 3.06 -24.21
CA GLY A 103 9.67 2.43 -24.72
C GLY A 103 9.44 1.65 -26.03
N PHE A 104 8.31 0.96 -26.17
CA PHE A 104 7.96 0.27 -27.42
C PHE A 104 7.68 1.26 -28.56
N ILE A 105 6.89 2.30 -28.31
CA ILE A 105 6.62 3.34 -29.32
C ILE A 105 7.93 4.04 -29.72
N PHE A 106 8.81 4.31 -28.75
CA PHE A 106 10.14 4.86 -29.02
C PHE A 106 10.99 3.94 -29.89
N THR A 107 10.98 2.63 -29.64
CA THR A 107 11.71 1.66 -30.47
C THR A 107 11.20 1.70 -31.91
N GLU A 108 9.88 1.81 -32.12
CA GLU A 108 9.31 1.98 -33.45
C GLU A 108 9.76 3.28 -34.12
N LEU A 109 9.79 4.39 -33.37
CA LEU A 109 10.30 5.68 -33.86
C LEU A 109 11.79 5.58 -34.24
N ASP A 110 12.62 4.98 -33.39
CA ASP A 110 14.05 4.80 -33.70
C ASP A 110 14.26 3.99 -34.98
N CYS A 111 13.48 2.92 -35.19
CA CYS A 111 13.54 2.09 -36.40
C CYS A 111 13.22 2.85 -37.71
N LEU A 112 12.53 3.98 -37.64
CA LEU A 112 12.28 4.83 -38.82
C LEU A 112 13.52 5.57 -39.29
N MET A 113 14.55 5.67 -38.44
CA MET A 113 15.78 6.40 -38.73
C MET A 113 16.76 5.52 -39.54
N PRO A 114 17.06 5.88 -40.81
CA PRO A 114 18.03 5.12 -41.60
C PRO A 114 19.44 5.28 -41.06
N ASP A 115 20.24 4.21 -41.14
CA ASP A 115 21.60 4.14 -40.56
C ASP A 115 22.53 5.25 -41.06
N GLU A 116 22.38 5.65 -42.33
CA GLU A 116 23.13 6.73 -42.99
C GLU A 116 22.97 8.10 -42.30
N HIS A 117 21.91 8.28 -41.51
CA HIS A 117 21.62 9.53 -40.80
C HIS A 117 21.94 9.46 -39.30
N ARG A 118 22.30 8.29 -38.78
CA ARG A 118 22.53 8.04 -37.34
C ARG A 118 23.93 8.46 -36.87
N ASP A 119 24.95 8.29 -37.70
CA ASP A 119 26.33 8.55 -37.29
C ASP A 119 26.67 10.04 -37.32
N LYS A 120 26.68 10.68 -36.14
CA LYS A 120 27.09 12.09 -35.97
C LYS A 120 28.54 12.35 -36.32
N LEU A 121 29.38 11.32 -36.32
CA LEU A 121 30.80 11.43 -36.64
C LEU A 121 31.07 11.30 -38.15
N ASP A 122 30.08 10.87 -38.94
CA ASP A 122 30.20 10.82 -40.39
C ASP A 122 30.16 12.24 -40.97
N PRO A 123 31.25 12.73 -41.59
CA PRO A 123 31.29 14.05 -42.22
C PRO A 123 30.34 14.18 -43.42
N ASN A 124 29.83 13.08 -43.98
CA ASN A 124 28.86 13.08 -45.07
C ASN A 124 27.41 12.90 -44.58
N ARG A 125 27.17 12.85 -43.26
CA ARG A 125 25.83 12.73 -42.69
C ARG A 125 24.93 13.85 -43.21
N MET A 126 23.80 13.48 -43.78
CA MET A 126 22.74 14.43 -44.14
C MET A 126 21.75 14.52 -42.97
N PRO A 127 21.57 15.67 -42.30
CA PRO A 127 20.60 15.78 -41.21
C PRO A 127 19.17 15.67 -41.73
N LEU A 128 18.32 14.94 -41.01
CA LEU A 128 16.89 14.84 -41.29
C LEU A 128 16.15 15.94 -40.55
N GLY A 129 15.84 17.03 -41.26
CA GLY A 129 15.00 18.11 -40.74
C GLY A 129 13.57 17.65 -40.43
N LEU A 130 12.84 18.47 -39.67
CA LEU A 130 11.44 18.20 -39.30
C LEU A 130 10.48 18.25 -40.52
N ASP A 131 10.92 18.85 -41.62
CA ASP A 131 10.23 18.93 -42.91
C ASP A 131 10.39 17.64 -43.76
N HIS A 132 11.22 16.69 -43.32
CA HIS A 132 11.43 15.45 -44.06
C HIS A 132 10.16 14.58 -44.09
N PRO A 133 9.83 13.89 -45.20
CA PRO A 133 8.61 13.07 -45.31
C PRO A 133 8.47 11.96 -44.26
N ILE A 134 9.56 11.54 -43.61
CA ILE A 134 9.52 10.59 -42.48
C ILE A 134 8.70 11.16 -41.32
N PHE A 135 8.83 12.46 -41.01
CA PHE A 135 8.06 13.11 -39.96
C PHE A 135 6.58 13.19 -40.32
N GLU A 136 6.25 13.64 -41.53
CA GLU A 136 4.85 13.80 -41.96
C GLU A 136 4.12 12.45 -42.03
N LYS A 137 4.77 11.43 -42.61
CA LYS A 137 4.18 10.08 -42.74
C LYS A 137 3.98 9.38 -41.40
N ASN A 138 4.81 9.68 -40.41
CA ASN A 138 4.77 9.03 -39.10
C ASN A 138 4.30 9.97 -37.98
N HIS A 139 3.65 11.08 -38.34
CA HIS A 139 3.15 12.06 -37.38
C HIS A 139 2.28 11.44 -36.28
N ASN A 140 1.44 10.47 -36.64
CA ASN A 140 0.59 9.75 -35.68
C ASN A 140 1.40 8.99 -34.63
N LEU A 141 2.54 8.39 -35.02
CA LEU A 141 3.40 7.66 -34.10
C LEU A 141 4.10 8.62 -33.12
N ILE A 142 4.57 9.77 -33.62
CA ILE A 142 5.15 10.83 -32.78
C ILE A 142 4.10 11.36 -31.79
N LEU A 143 2.90 11.68 -32.26
CA LEU A 143 1.79 12.09 -31.38
C LEU A 143 1.43 11.01 -30.36
N SER A 144 1.46 9.73 -30.74
CA SER A 144 1.19 8.62 -29.82
C SER A 144 2.21 8.56 -28.70
N TYR A 145 3.50 8.79 -29.00
CA TYR A 145 4.55 8.87 -28.00
C TYR A 145 4.32 10.03 -27.02
N LEU A 146 4.07 11.25 -27.55
CA LEU A 146 3.81 12.42 -26.72
C LEU A 146 2.57 12.23 -25.82
N LYS A 147 1.51 11.62 -26.36
CA LYS A 147 0.33 11.24 -25.58
C LYS A 147 0.68 10.25 -24.48
N GLN A 148 1.54 9.28 -24.78
CA GLN A 148 1.97 8.27 -23.80
C GLN A 148 2.75 8.90 -22.63
N ILE A 149 3.57 9.92 -22.88
CA ILE A 149 4.23 10.70 -21.82
C ILE A 149 3.20 11.36 -20.89
N HIS A 150 2.14 11.93 -21.45
CA HIS A 150 1.06 12.50 -20.64
C HIS A 150 0.35 11.45 -19.78
N VAL A 151 0.09 10.26 -20.33
CA VAL A 151 -0.48 9.13 -19.58
C VAL A 151 0.43 8.71 -18.42
N ILE A 152 1.75 8.64 -18.65
CA ILE A 152 2.73 8.35 -17.59
C ILE A 152 2.62 9.38 -16.45
N GLN A 153 2.43 10.66 -16.78
CA GLN A 153 2.24 11.73 -15.79
C GLN A 153 0.94 11.56 -14.99
N GLU A 154 -0.18 11.24 -15.63
CA GLU A 154 -1.44 10.98 -14.94
C GLU A 154 -1.34 9.77 -13.99
N GLU A 155 -0.74 8.68 -14.44
CA GLU A 155 -0.55 7.46 -13.65
C GLU A 155 0.43 7.69 -12.49
N PHE A 156 1.47 8.49 -12.68
CA PHE A 156 2.40 8.89 -11.63
C PHE A 156 1.74 9.76 -10.56
N ASN A 157 0.95 10.77 -10.96
CA ASN A 157 0.20 11.60 -10.01
C ASN A 157 -0.75 10.75 -9.16
N THR A 158 -1.47 9.83 -9.82
CA THR A 158 -2.34 8.87 -9.13
C THR A 158 -1.56 7.99 -8.16
N LEU A 159 -0.37 7.51 -8.57
CA LEU A 159 0.51 6.70 -7.72
C LEU A 159 0.98 7.47 -6.48
N VAL A 160 1.40 8.72 -6.62
CA VAL A 160 1.81 9.57 -5.49
C VAL A 160 0.66 9.74 -4.50
N ASP A 161 -0.56 9.94 -4.98
CA ASP A 161 -1.72 10.04 -4.10
C ASP A 161 -1.99 8.71 -3.38
N LYS A 162 -1.88 7.55 -4.06
CA LYS A 162 -1.97 6.25 -3.39
C LYS A 162 -0.90 6.09 -2.30
N PHE A 163 0.33 6.54 -2.54
CA PHE A 163 1.39 6.53 -1.52
C PHE A 163 1.05 7.40 -0.31
N ARG A 164 0.51 8.61 -0.53
CA ARG A 164 0.07 9.49 0.56
C ARG A 164 -1.01 8.83 1.41
N TYR A 165 -2.04 8.28 0.77
CA TYR A 165 -3.12 7.58 1.49
C TYR A 165 -2.59 6.36 2.26
N PHE A 166 -1.72 5.57 1.64
CA PHE A 166 -1.08 4.44 2.33
C PHE A 166 -0.29 4.92 3.55
N GLY A 167 0.55 5.95 3.41
CA GLY A 167 1.33 6.51 4.50
C GLY A 167 0.48 7.06 5.65
N VAL A 168 -0.70 7.62 5.36
CA VAL A 168 -1.66 8.05 6.39
C VAL A 168 -2.25 6.84 7.13
N VAL A 169 -2.71 5.82 6.40
CA VAL A 169 -3.33 4.62 6.96
C VAL A 169 -2.35 3.79 7.79
N THR A 170 -1.09 3.71 7.37
CA THR A 170 -0.04 2.97 8.07
C THR A 170 0.72 3.79 9.11
N ASN A 171 0.39 5.08 9.26
CA ASN A 171 1.12 6.03 10.09
C ASN A 171 2.63 6.12 9.75
N GLN A 172 2.96 5.94 8.46
CA GLN A 172 4.33 6.00 7.92
C GLN A 172 4.59 7.25 7.08
N LEU A 173 3.63 8.17 6.98
CA LEU A 173 3.75 9.36 6.13
C LEU A 173 5.05 10.14 6.35
N ARG A 174 5.45 10.35 7.62
CA ARG A 174 6.71 11.04 7.95
C ARG A 174 7.96 10.29 7.48
N GLN A 175 7.94 8.96 7.54
CA GLN A 175 9.04 8.14 7.03
C GLN A 175 9.09 8.17 5.50
N MET A 176 7.93 8.30 4.86
CA MET A 176 7.81 8.31 3.40
C MET A 176 8.09 9.67 2.77
N GLU A 177 7.87 10.76 3.50
CA GLU A 177 7.98 12.14 3.04
C GLU A 177 9.30 12.43 2.31
N GLY A 178 10.43 12.02 2.91
CA GLY A 178 11.75 12.32 2.35
C GLY A 178 11.99 11.69 0.98
N TRP A 179 11.60 10.43 0.79
CA TRP A 179 11.78 9.77 -0.51
C TRP A 179 10.65 10.11 -1.51
N LEU A 180 9.43 10.41 -1.04
CA LEU A 180 8.36 10.90 -1.90
C LEU A 180 8.71 12.26 -2.50
N LYS A 181 9.30 13.16 -1.70
CA LYS A 181 9.82 14.44 -2.19
C LYS A 181 10.90 14.24 -3.25
N ASN A 182 11.86 13.34 -3.01
CA ASN A 182 12.89 13.03 -4.00
C ASN A 182 12.30 12.51 -5.32
N ILE A 183 11.31 11.62 -5.25
CA ILE A 183 10.65 11.06 -6.44
C ILE A 183 9.84 12.11 -7.20
N LEU A 184 9.21 13.06 -6.51
CA LEU A 184 8.54 14.20 -7.13
C LEU A 184 9.53 15.14 -7.82
N GLU A 185 10.67 15.44 -7.18
CA GLU A 185 11.73 16.26 -7.76
C GLU A 185 12.34 15.58 -8.99
N GLU A 186 12.68 14.29 -8.89
CA GLU A 186 13.18 13.50 -10.02
C GLU A 186 12.18 13.46 -11.18
N PHE A 187 10.89 13.21 -10.90
CA PHE A 187 9.86 13.22 -11.95
C PHE A 187 9.70 14.61 -12.59
N GLY A 188 9.72 15.68 -11.78
CA GLY A 188 9.64 17.05 -12.26
C GLY A 188 10.78 17.41 -13.21
N ASN A 189 12.00 16.91 -12.94
CA ASN A 189 13.16 17.13 -13.81
C ASN A 189 13.05 16.41 -15.16
N ILE A 190 12.32 15.30 -15.25
CA ILE A 190 12.09 14.59 -16.53
C ILE A 190 11.11 15.37 -17.41
N TYR A 191 10.13 16.04 -16.78
CA TYR A 191 9.05 16.76 -17.44
C TYR A 191 9.38 18.24 -17.74
N ASP A 192 10.65 18.66 -17.67
CA ASP A 192 11.02 20.05 -17.98
C ASP A 192 10.98 20.33 -19.49
N GLU A 193 9.78 20.59 -20.02
CA GLU A 193 9.49 20.89 -21.43
C GLU A 193 10.22 22.14 -21.95
N LEU A 194 10.73 23.01 -21.06
CA LEU A 194 11.35 24.29 -21.46
C LEU A 194 12.75 24.13 -22.06
N ASN A 195 13.38 22.98 -21.88
CA ASN A 195 14.75 22.72 -22.35
C ASN A 195 14.84 21.83 -23.60
N ASP A 196 13.73 21.22 -24.02
CA ASP A 196 13.71 20.33 -25.18
C ASP A 196 13.55 21.10 -26.47
N THR A 197 14.68 21.49 -27.07
CA THR A 197 14.69 22.06 -28.42
C THR A 197 15.36 21.09 -29.37
N TYR A 198 14.66 20.77 -30.46
CA TYR A 198 15.18 19.91 -31.52
C TYR A 198 14.87 20.51 -32.88
N SER A 199 15.83 20.40 -33.79
CA SER A 199 15.73 20.90 -35.17
C SER A 199 15.81 19.77 -36.20
N GLU A 200 16.22 18.57 -35.77
CA GLU A 200 16.33 17.37 -36.58
C GLU A 200 15.77 16.14 -35.86
N TYR A 201 15.47 15.09 -36.62
CA TYR A 201 14.89 13.85 -36.09
C TYR A 201 15.81 13.15 -35.09
N LEU A 202 17.12 13.15 -35.35
CA LEU A 202 18.08 12.51 -34.44
C LEU A 202 18.06 13.13 -33.05
N GLN A 203 18.08 14.47 -32.99
CA GLN A 203 17.99 15.21 -31.73
C GLN A 203 16.71 14.88 -30.98
N PHE A 204 15.58 14.80 -31.69
CA PHE A 204 14.32 14.36 -31.10
C PHE A 204 14.45 12.95 -30.48
N LEU A 205 14.99 11.98 -31.22
CA LEU A 205 15.14 10.61 -30.73
C LEU A 205 16.07 10.53 -29.51
N GLU A 206 17.18 11.27 -29.50
CA GLU A 206 18.11 11.30 -28.37
C GLU A 206 17.49 11.88 -27.11
N ILE A 207 16.74 12.98 -27.23
CA ILE A 207 16.02 13.57 -26.10
C ILE A 207 15.00 12.56 -25.54
N MET A 208 14.26 11.87 -26.42
CA MET A 208 13.27 10.87 -25.99
C MET A 208 13.93 9.63 -25.37
N ASP A 209 15.08 9.19 -25.88
CA ASP A 209 15.85 8.09 -25.28
C ASP A 209 16.34 8.46 -23.87
N GLU A 210 16.89 9.65 -23.71
CA GLU A 210 17.33 10.15 -22.40
C GLU A 210 16.17 10.16 -21.41
N LYS A 211 15.01 10.70 -21.81
CA LYS A 211 13.80 10.70 -20.97
C LYS A 211 13.30 9.30 -20.64
N ASN A 212 13.25 8.39 -21.61
CA ASN A 212 12.87 6.99 -21.37
C ASN A 212 13.80 6.35 -20.34
N ASN A 213 15.11 6.56 -20.45
CA ASN A 213 16.10 6.06 -19.51
C ASN A 213 15.90 6.64 -18.10
N LEU A 214 15.57 7.94 -17.99
CA LEU A 214 15.24 8.56 -16.70
C LEU A 214 13.95 7.99 -16.10
N TYR A 215 12.90 7.76 -16.90
CA TYR A 215 11.68 7.10 -16.43
C TYR A 215 11.94 5.68 -15.95
N ILE A 216 12.73 4.89 -16.67
CA ILE A 216 13.13 3.53 -16.27
C ILE A 216 13.88 3.56 -14.94
N LYS A 217 14.82 4.49 -14.78
CA LYS A 217 15.57 4.67 -13.53
C LYS A 217 14.62 5.03 -12.37
N LEU A 218 13.72 5.98 -12.59
CA LEU A 218 12.74 6.40 -11.58
C LEU A 218 11.84 5.23 -11.17
N ARG A 219 11.33 4.46 -12.14
CA ARG A 219 10.56 3.25 -11.90
C ARG A 219 11.32 2.28 -10.99
N SER A 220 12.56 1.95 -11.31
CA SER A 220 13.37 1.02 -10.50
C SER A 220 13.62 1.53 -9.08
N GLN A 221 13.76 2.85 -8.90
CA GLN A 221 13.85 3.43 -7.56
C GLN A 221 12.55 3.27 -6.77
N ILE A 222 11.40 3.57 -7.39
CA ILE A 222 10.07 3.39 -6.78
C ILE A 222 9.86 1.93 -6.40
N GLU A 223 10.17 0.99 -7.30
CA GLU A 223 10.05 -0.46 -7.08
C GLU A 223 10.84 -0.93 -5.86
N ARG A 224 12.09 -0.48 -5.73
CA ARG A 224 12.93 -0.80 -4.58
C ARG A 224 12.33 -0.27 -3.28
N LYS A 225 11.79 0.95 -3.29
CA LYS A 225 11.12 1.53 -2.11
C LYS A 225 9.82 0.80 -1.78
N LEU A 226 9.04 0.37 -2.78
CA LEU A 226 7.84 -0.45 -2.61
C LEU A 226 8.16 -1.80 -1.98
N THR A 227 9.20 -2.47 -2.48
CA THR A 227 9.61 -3.78 -1.98
C THR A 227 10.05 -3.71 -0.52
N LEU A 228 10.86 -2.70 -0.18
CA LEU A 228 11.33 -2.49 1.19
C LEU A 228 10.23 -2.06 2.17
N ASN A 229 9.29 -1.20 1.75
CA ASN A 229 8.33 -0.60 2.68
C ASN A 229 6.98 -1.31 2.70
N ILE A 230 6.52 -1.86 1.58
CA ILE A 230 5.16 -2.40 1.46
C ILE A 230 5.19 -3.93 1.44
N LEU A 231 5.95 -4.55 0.54
CA LEU A 231 5.91 -6.01 0.37
C LEU A 231 6.44 -6.77 1.59
N GLN A 232 7.51 -6.29 2.23
CA GLN A 232 8.01 -6.88 3.47
C GLN A 232 6.96 -6.80 4.60
N GLN A 233 6.20 -5.71 4.69
CA GLN A 233 5.14 -5.55 5.71
C GLN A 233 3.89 -6.40 5.43
N LEU A 234 3.67 -6.81 4.17
CA LEU A 234 2.64 -7.78 3.80
C LEU A 234 3.06 -9.21 4.16
N GLN A 235 4.36 -9.53 4.10
CA GLN A 235 4.90 -10.87 4.37
C GLN A 235 5.12 -11.17 5.87
N GLU A 236 5.39 -10.15 6.69
CA GLU A 236 5.54 -10.28 8.14
C GLU A 236 4.21 -10.31 8.93
N GLY A 237 3.07 -10.21 8.23
CA GLY A 237 1.72 -10.10 8.80
C GLY A 237 1.05 -11.43 9.12
#